data_AF-A0A4V2W5N3-F1
#
_entry.id   AF-A0A4V2W5N3-F1
#
_cell.length_a   1.000
_cell.length_b   1.000
_cell.length_c   1.000
_cell.angle_alpha   90.00
_cell.angle_beta   90.00
_cell.angle_gamma   90.00
#
_symmetry.space_group_name_H-M   'P 1'
#
loop_
_entity.id
_entity.type
_entity.pdbx_description
1 polymer ?
#
loop_
_entity_poly.entity_id
_entity_poly.type
_entity_poly.pdbx_seq_one_letter_code
_entity_poly.pdbx_strand_id
1 'polypeptide(L)' 'MSPEIENAIRSVARKCHREIRQAIDGKPLSERDSIITTLLDKYAKQIQCLPPNDFPPKRWLAYYISRIDKEQRGKA' A
#
# COMPACT_ATOMS: atom_id res chain seq x y z
N MET A 1 -10.22 14.40 4.23
CA MET A 1 -9.28 13.46 4.87
C MET A 1 -8.54 14.20 5.98
N SER A 2 -8.64 13.78 7.24
CA SER A 2 -7.83 14.38 8.33
C SER A 2 -6.35 13.99 8.17
N PRO A 3 -5.40 14.87 8.55
CA PRO A 3 -3.97 14.58 8.44
C PRO A 3 -3.55 13.32 9.23
N GLU A 4 -4.26 13.01 10.31
CA GLU A 4 -4.06 11.80 11.10
C GLU A 4 -4.39 10.53 10.31
N ILE A 5 -5.53 10.53 9.60
CA ILE A 5 -5.96 9.40 8.75
C ILE A 5 -5.00 9.25 7.56
N GLU A 6 -4.61 10.36 6.93
CA GLU A 6 -3.62 10.33 5.85
C GLU A 6 -2.28 9.74 6.34
N ASN A 7 -1.79 10.15 7.51
CA ASN A 7 -0.54 9.62 8.05
C ASN A 7 -0.66 8.13 8.42
N ALA A 8 -1.81 7.71 8.96
CA ALA A 8 -2.10 6.30 9.24
C ALA A 8 -2.05 5.46 7.96
N ILE A 9 -2.72 5.90 6.88
CA ILE A 9 -2.69 5.19 5.60
C ILE A 9 -1.30 5.20 4.97
N ARG A 10 -0.56 6.33 5.01
CA ARG A 10 0.85 6.35 4.57
C ARG A 10 1.70 5.37 5.35
N SER A 11 1.48 5.22 6.66
CA SER A 11 2.23 4.27 7.49
C SER A 11 1.96 2.83 7.05
N VAL A 12 0.69 2.49 6.86
CA VAL A 12 0.25 1.16 6.36
C VAL A 12 0.79 0.90 4.96
N ALA A 13 0.68 1.87 4.04
CA ALA A 13 1.16 1.77 2.67
C ALA A 13 2.70 1.59 2.60
N ARG A 14 3.46 2.29 3.46
CA ARG A 14 4.92 2.09 3.57
C ARG A 14 5.28 0.68 4.04
N LYS A 15 4.56 0.14 5.03
CA LYS A 15 4.74 -1.24 5.49
C LYS A 15 4.42 -2.24 4.37
N CYS A 16 3.28 -2.05 3.70
CA CYS A 16 2.87 -2.87 2.57
C CYS A 16 3.92 -2.87 1.45
N HIS A 17 4.42 -1.70 1.05
CA HIS A 17 5.47 -1.59 0.02
C HIS A 17 6.76 -2.33 0.40
N ARG A 18 7.22 -2.22 1.66
CA ARG A 18 8.41 -2.93 2.14
C ARG A 18 8.22 -4.44 2.18
N GLU A 19 7.06 -4.92 2.62
CA GLU A 19 6.76 -6.36 2.61
C GLU A 19 6.62 -6.89 1.19
N ILE A 20 5.95 -6.16 0.30
CA ILE A 20 5.87 -6.52 -1.12
C ILE A 20 7.27 -6.65 -1.69
N ARG A 21 8.14 -5.64 -1.52
CA ARG A 21 9.50 -5.65 -2.06
C ARG A 21 10.32 -6.83 -1.56
N GLN A 22 10.23 -7.15 -0.27
CA GLN A 22 10.91 -8.31 0.32
C GLN A 22 10.32 -9.64 -0.16
N ALA A 23 9.00 -9.73 -0.28
CA ALA A 23 8.32 -10.96 -0.66
C ALA A 23 8.45 -11.27 -2.16
N ILE A 24 8.61 -10.24 -3.00
CA ILE A 24 8.82 -10.40 -4.45
C ILE A 24 10.29 -10.48 -4.86
N ASP A 25 11.22 -10.29 -3.92
CA ASP A 25 12.65 -10.42 -4.16
C ASP A 25 12.98 -11.87 -4.54
N GLY A 26 13.62 -12.06 -5.69
CA GLY A 26 13.92 -13.40 -6.23
C GLY A 26 12.73 -14.21 -6.79
N LYS A 27 11.49 -13.71 -6.74
CA LYS A 27 10.31 -14.43 -7.24
C LYS A 27 9.89 -14.09 -8.68
N PRO A 28 9.35 -15.06 -9.44
CA PRO A 28 8.85 -14.85 -10.79
C PRO A 28 7.55 -14.02 -10.80
N LEU A 29 7.33 -13.27 -11.89
CA LEU A 29 6.19 -12.35 -12.07
C LEU A 29 4.83 -12.98 -11.77
N SER A 30 4.61 -14.25 -12.13
CA SER A 30 3.36 -14.96 -11.87
C SER A 30 3.06 -15.13 -10.37
N GLU A 31 4.08 -15.32 -9.53
CA GLU A 31 3.91 -15.38 -8.08
C GLU A 31 3.80 -13.98 -7.47
N ARG A 32 4.50 -12.99 -8.06
CA ARG A 32 4.49 -11.62 -7.56
C ARG A 32 3.07 -11.05 -7.51
N ASP A 33 2.26 -11.28 -8.53
CA ASP A 33 0.91 -10.71 -8.60
C ASP A 33 0.01 -11.25 -7.46
N SER A 34 0.07 -12.56 -7.20
CA SER A 34 -0.66 -13.20 -6.10
C SER A 34 -0.19 -12.71 -4.72
N ILE A 35 1.12 -12.55 -4.55
CA ILE A 35 1.71 -12.04 -3.29
C ILE A 35 1.31 -10.59 -3.06
N ILE A 36 1.41 -9.75 -4.09
CA ILE A 36 1.02 -8.33 -4.04
C ILE A 36 -0.47 -8.23 -3.70
N THR A 37 -1.32 -9.00 -4.38
CA THR A 37 -2.77 -9.00 -4.14
C THR A 37 -3.10 -9.43 -2.70
N THR A 38 -2.46 -10.47 -2.20
CA THR A 38 -2.68 -10.99 -0.83
C THR A 38 -2.24 -9.97 0.23
N LEU A 39 -1.08 -9.35 0.04
CA LEU A 39 -0.59 -8.31 0.94
C LEU A 39 -1.50 -7.08 0.90
N LEU A 40 -1.89 -6.62 -0.29
CA LEU A 40 -2.83 -5.51 -0.45
C LEU A 40 -4.16 -5.77 0.27
N ASP A 41 -4.71 -6.98 0.18
CA ASP A 41 -5.96 -7.34 0.88
C ASP A 41 -5.78 -7.35 2.40
N LYS A 42 -4.68 -7.95 2.90
CA LYS A 42 -4.33 -7.96 4.33
C LYS A 42 -4.23 -6.55 4.90
N TYR A 43 -3.54 -5.66 4.20
CA TYR A 43 -3.38 -4.27 4.64
C TYR A 43 -4.65 -3.46 4.44
N ALA A 44 -5.44 -3.72 3.40
CA ALA A 44 -6.73 -3.08 3.18
C ALA A 44 -7.68 -3.29 4.36
N LYS A 45 -7.69 -4.51 4.93
CA LYS A 45 -8.48 -4.84 6.12
C LYS A 45 -8.02 -4.13 7.39
N GLN A 46 -6.73 -3.79 7.50
CA GLN A 46 -6.20 -3.01 8.63
C GLN A 46 -6.62 -1.53 8.56
N ILE A 47 -6.98 -1.02 7.38
CA ILE A 47 -7.48 0.33 7.22
C ILE A 47 -8.98 0.34 7.55
N GLN A 48 -9.30 0.17 8.83
CA GLN A 48 -10.67 0.13 9.33
C GLN A 48 -11.30 1.55 9.42
N CYS A 49 -10.48 2.60 9.51
CA CYS A 49 -10.90 4.00 9.62
C CYS A 49 -10.79 4.75 8.29
N LEU A 50 -11.49 4.29 7.25
CA LEU A 50 -11.65 5.10 6.04
C LEU A 50 -12.88 6.01 6.14
N PRO A 51 -12.80 7.23 5.60
CA PRO A 51 -14.01 8.03 5.41
C PRO A 51 -15.00 7.21 4.55
N PRO A 52 -16.25 7.03 5.00
CA PRO A 52 -17.20 6.09 4.40
C PRO A 52 -17.64 6.43 2.96
N ASN A 53 -17.26 7.61 2.45
CA ASN A 53 -17.82 8.16 1.21
C ASN A 53 -16.82 8.33 0.05
N ASP A 54 -15.56 7.93 0.22
CA ASP A 54 -14.49 8.32 -0.71
C ASP A 54 -14.07 7.20 -1.67
N PHE A 55 -13.42 6.14 -1.17
CA PHE A 55 -12.89 5.05 -2.00
C PHE A 55 -12.71 3.75 -1.23
N PRO A 56 -12.78 2.58 -1.91
CA PRO A 56 -12.43 1.32 -1.28
C PRO A 56 -10.96 1.32 -0.81
N PRO A 57 -10.64 0.66 0.33
CA PRO A 57 -9.30 0.66 0.92
C PRO A 57 -8.19 0.24 -0.04
N LYS A 58 -8.49 -0.68 -0.96
CA LYS A 58 -7.56 -1.15 -1.98
C LYS A 58 -7.10 -0.02 -2.91
N ARG A 59 -8.00 0.90 -3.27
CA ARG A 59 -7.71 2.03 -4.16
C ARG A 59 -6.89 3.11 -3.43
N TRP A 60 -7.16 3.32 -2.15
CA TRP A 60 -6.31 4.16 -1.28
C TRP A 60 -4.89 3.62 -1.17
N LEU A 61 -4.73 2.32 -0.93
CA LEU A 61 -3.43 1.67 -0.87
C LEU A 61 -2.66 1.82 -2.18
N ALA A 62 -3.28 1.53 -3.31
CA ALA A 62 -2.64 1.70 -4.62
C ALA A 62 -2.18 3.15 -4.85
N TYR A 63 -3.04 4.13 -4.55
CA TYR A 63 -2.71 5.55 -4.69
C TYR A 63 -1.51 5.95 -3.80
N TYR A 64 -1.53 5.60 -2.52
CA TYR A 64 -0.45 5.95 -1.61
C TYR A 64 0.85 5.18 -1.90
N ILE A 65 0.78 3.93 -2.35
CA ILE A 65 1.97 3.18 -2.78
C ILE A 65 2.62 3.88 -3.98
N SER A 66 1.87 4.28 -5.01
CA SER A 66 2.43 5.04 -6.14
C SER A 66 3.00 6.39 -5.73
N ARG A 67 2.38 7.05 -4.74
CA ARG A 67 2.89 8.31 -4.19
C ARG A 67 4.21 8.12 -3.43
N ILE A 68 4.28 7.10 -2.58
CA ILE A 68 5.49 6.72 -1.82
C ILE A 68 6.61 6.28 -2.78
N ASP A 69 6.29 5.49 -3.81
CA ASP A 69 7.26 5.07 -4.82
C ASP A 69 7.88 6.29 -5.53
N LYS A 70 7.05 7.26 -5.95
CA LYS A 70 7.53 8.54 -6.50
C LYS A 70 8.37 9.33 -5.50
N GLU A 71 7.97 9.40 -4.23
CA GLU A 71 8.74 10.09 -3.17
C GLU A 71 10.09 9.41 -2.90
N GLN A 72 10.15 8.07 -2.92
CA GLN A 72 11.39 7.34 -2.74
C GLN A 72 12.30 7.43 -3.97
N ARG A 73 11.73 7.46 -5.18
CA ARG A 73 12.46 7.54 -6.44
C ARG A 73 12.95 8.96 -6.76
N GLY A 74 12.26 9.99 -6.26
CA GLY A 74 12.64 11.40 -6.40
C GLY A 74 13.61 11.91 -5.32
N LYS A 75 14.01 11.06 -4.35
CA LYS A 75 15.07 11.36 -3.36
C LYS A 75 16.43 10.77 -3.77
N ALA A 76 16.73 10.77 -5.07
CA ALA A 76 18.04 10.44 -5.62
C ALA A 76 18.75 11.73 -6.06
#